data_AF-A0A0W8F4F5-F1
#
_entry.id   AF-A0A0W8F4F5-F1
#
_cell.length_a   1.000
_cell.length_b   1.000
_cell.length_c   1.000
_cell.angle_alpha   90.00
_cell.angle_beta   90.00
_cell.angle_gamma   90.00
#
_symmetry.space_group_name_H-M   'P 1'
#
loop_
_entity.id
_entity.type
_entity.pdbx_description
1 polymer ?
#
loop_
_entity_poly.entity_id
_entity_poly.type
_entity_poly.pdbx_seq_one_letter_code
_entity_poly.pdbx_strand_id
1 'polypeptide(L)'
;MYGHSLSAIEKELIFSREDTGFVRPIHASGAVFYLDPSPFLQTPKREVYIAHCPPPGKHALIQATVSEVRQDIMRDRDGYYTLVVKYVDAWSPVDPNTLARKQGVLSPDEIRDYFTQPYIGEEEMVDRVALCSALYAVSSPPLPEEKGGVYAAVLGKRKPWLGFRKSLGIIPREFQKITSPYYYSISDQEKKVPDTQAEEINLAYHNPERFPMHIPVVLDEVETRPVKTYALDMQSLSPMVTAFMLDALIIRPEIPASLESYVTDSLYTVLEEFKGSGWVPYTQDFSSLVPRLSLSFARYNAHLKLSKEDVTQAVDLWSDMYYQAKRVVSTQYEVSQLYRLDDNSRKLYLDLVESYGLETPIPLHVVREQSALFRNDWDFEEAIDTLNRYGLLTKPGHDSIKILDNRPVKV
;
A
#
# COMPACT_ATOMS: atom_id res chain seq x y z
N MET A 1 -15.80 -21.51 -6.76
CA MET A 1 -14.75 -20.93 -5.89
C MET A 1 -13.74 -22.03 -5.63
N TYR A 2 -12.48 -21.86 -6.01
CA TYR A 2 -11.45 -22.89 -5.80
C TYR A 2 -10.84 -22.69 -4.40
N GLY A 3 -10.57 -23.78 -3.66
CA GLY A 3 -10.13 -23.68 -2.27
C GLY A 3 -8.87 -22.84 -2.04
N HIS A 4 -7.98 -22.68 -3.02
CA HIS A 4 -6.78 -21.85 -2.91
C HIS A 4 -7.06 -20.34 -2.89
N SER A 5 -8.24 -19.89 -3.32
CA SER A 5 -8.64 -18.48 -3.27
C SER A 5 -9.28 -18.07 -1.94
N LEU A 6 -9.51 -19.03 -1.04
CA LEU A 6 -9.99 -18.75 0.31
C LEU A 6 -8.81 -18.41 1.21
N SER A 7 -9.02 -17.40 2.05
CA SER A 7 -8.10 -17.01 3.11
C SER A 7 -7.90 -18.15 4.12
N ALA A 8 -6.81 -18.15 4.86
CA ALA A 8 -6.54 -19.18 5.88
C ALA A 8 -7.62 -19.16 6.96
N ILE A 9 -8.06 -17.96 7.37
CA ILE A 9 -9.15 -17.78 8.34
C ILE A 9 -10.47 -18.30 7.76
N GLU A 10 -10.77 -18.00 6.50
CA GLU A 10 -11.97 -18.52 5.83
C GLU A 10 -11.99 -20.05 5.80
N LYS A 11 -10.87 -20.70 5.47
CA LYS A 11 -10.78 -22.17 5.46
C LYS A 11 -11.02 -22.76 6.86
N GLU A 12 -10.37 -22.20 7.88
CA GLU A 12 -10.52 -22.68 9.26
C GLU A 12 -11.97 -22.54 9.73
N LEU A 13 -12.62 -21.41 9.45
CA LEU A 13 -14.02 -21.17 9.82
C LEU A 13 -15.02 -22.00 9.00
N ILE A 14 -14.72 -22.32 7.74
CA ILE A 14 -15.62 -23.13 6.91
C ILE A 14 -15.54 -24.62 7.28
N PHE A 15 -14.32 -25.14 7.50
CA PHE A 15 -14.05 -26.58 7.54
C PHE A 15 -13.69 -27.13 8.92
N SER A 16 -13.16 -26.31 9.84
CA SER A 16 -12.62 -26.78 11.12
C SER A 16 -13.42 -26.31 12.34
N ARG A 17 -14.23 -25.26 12.20
CA ARG A 17 -14.98 -24.64 13.31
C ARG A 17 -16.47 -24.68 13.05
N GLU A 18 -17.21 -25.29 13.96
CA GLU A 18 -18.67 -25.20 13.99
C GLU A 18 -19.10 -23.98 14.81
N ASP A 19 -20.23 -23.38 14.42
CA ASP A 19 -20.88 -22.27 15.13
C ASP A 19 -19.97 -21.08 15.45
N THR A 20 -18.94 -20.88 14.62
CA THR A 20 -17.97 -19.79 14.75
C THR A 20 -17.93 -19.00 13.46
N GLY A 21 -17.95 -17.68 13.55
CA GLY A 21 -17.85 -16.81 12.37
C GLY A 21 -18.13 -15.35 12.66
N PHE A 22 -18.05 -14.54 11.61
CA PHE A 22 -18.34 -13.11 11.64
C PHE A 22 -19.84 -12.87 11.57
N VAL A 23 -20.33 -12.05 12.48
CA VAL A 23 -21.77 -11.77 12.62
C VAL A 23 -22.26 -10.86 11.50
N ARG A 24 -23.23 -11.34 10.73
CA ARG A 24 -24.02 -10.51 9.80
C ARG A 24 -25.48 -10.46 10.26
N PRO A 25 -25.92 -9.35 10.89
CA PRO A 25 -27.31 -9.17 11.30
C PRO A 25 -28.27 -9.16 10.11
N ILE A 26 -29.42 -9.80 10.27
CA ILE A 26 -30.52 -9.79 9.28
C ILE A 26 -31.51 -8.67 9.57
N HIS A 27 -31.75 -8.40 10.86
CA HIS A 27 -32.70 -7.40 11.33
C HIS A 27 -32.04 -6.32 12.20
N ALA A 28 -32.69 -5.17 12.31
CA ALA A 28 -32.21 -4.02 13.09
C ALA A 28 -32.02 -4.35 14.59
N SER A 29 -32.73 -5.36 15.13
CA SER A 29 -32.55 -5.81 16.50
C SER A 29 -31.24 -6.56 16.74
N GLY A 30 -30.54 -7.00 15.69
CA GLY A 30 -29.34 -7.84 15.81
C GLY A 30 -29.58 -9.28 16.29
N ALA A 31 -30.79 -9.60 16.76
CA ALA A 31 -31.11 -10.89 17.38
C ALA A 31 -31.13 -12.07 16.39
N VAL A 32 -31.29 -11.80 15.10
CA VAL A 32 -31.22 -12.82 14.04
C VAL A 32 -30.05 -12.50 13.14
N PHE A 33 -29.13 -13.45 12.97
CA PHE A 33 -27.87 -13.22 12.27
C PHE A 33 -27.35 -14.48 11.56
N TYR A 34 -26.43 -14.26 10.64
CA TYR A 34 -25.58 -15.29 10.03
C TYR A 34 -24.19 -15.26 10.66
N LEU A 35 -23.52 -16.40 10.64
CA LEU A 35 -22.08 -16.52 10.88
C LEU A 35 -21.39 -16.75 9.54
N ASP A 36 -20.71 -15.70 9.06
CA ASP A 36 -19.96 -15.70 7.82
C ASP A 36 -18.48 -16.07 8.07
N PRO A 37 -17.81 -16.75 7.13
CA PRO A 37 -16.41 -17.16 7.30
C PRO A 37 -15.40 -16.00 7.21
N SER A 38 -15.81 -14.84 6.70
CA SER A 38 -15.05 -13.59 6.78
C SER A 38 -16.03 -12.41 6.69
N PRO A 39 -15.64 -11.20 7.10
CA PRO A 39 -16.49 -10.02 6.87
C PRO A 39 -16.64 -9.68 5.38
N PHE A 40 -15.88 -10.32 4.50
CA PHE A 40 -15.83 -10.08 3.06
C PHE A 40 -16.60 -11.13 2.25
N LEU A 41 -16.83 -12.31 2.83
CA LEU A 41 -17.44 -13.45 2.18
C LEU A 41 -18.71 -13.85 2.92
N GLN A 42 -19.86 -13.55 2.32
CA GLN A 42 -21.15 -13.98 2.86
C GLN A 42 -21.28 -15.51 2.76
N THR A 43 -21.79 -16.13 3.82
CA THR A 43 -21.95 -17.58 3.88
C THR A 43 -22.96 -18.07 2.84
N PRO A 44 -22.63 -19.11 2.07
CA PRO A 44 -23.61 -19.81 1.25
C PRO A 44 -24.45 -20.81 2.07
N LYS A 45 -24.15 -21.01 3.37
CA LYS A 45 -24.84 -21.99 4.22
C LYS A 45 -26.28 -21.56 4.50
N ARG A 46 -27.22 -22.52 4.41
CA ARG A 46 -28.64 -22.35 4.75
C ARG A 46 -28.86 -22.52 6.25
N GLU A 47 -28.15 -21.71 7.04
CA GLU A 47 -28.18 -21.75 8.50
C GLU A 47 -28.46 -20.33 9.03
N VAL A 48 -29.31 -20.19 10.04
CA VAL A 48 -29.59 -18.90 10.69
C VAL A 48 -29.52 -19.05 12.20
N TYR A 49 -28.98 -18.04 12.87
CA TYR A 49 -28.82 -18.00 14.31
C TYR A 49 -29.79 -17.01 14.94
N ILE A 50 -30.42 -17.40 16.04
CA ILE A 50 -31.37 -16.59 16.80
C ILE A 50 -30.86 -16.45 18.24
N ALA A 51 -30.47 -15.25 18.65
CA ALA A 51 -29.99 -14.96 20.00
C ALA A 51 -31.15 -14.83 21.00
N HIS A 52 -31.07 -15.62 22.07
CA HIS A 52 -31.84 -15.47 23.31
C HIS A 52 -31.05 -14.74 24.42
N CYS A 53 -29.87 -14.24 24.08
CA CYS A 53 -28.99 -13.42 24.90
C CYS A 53 -28.78 -12.05 24.23
N PRO A 54 -28.01 -11.11 24.83
CA PRO A 54 -27.68 -9.86 24.17
C PRO A 54 -27.10 -10.11 22.77
N PRO A 55 -27.62 -9.44 21.71
CA PRO A 55 -27.20 -9.70 20.35
C PRO A 55 -25.72 -9.34 20.16
N PRO A 56 -24.94 -10.18 19.45
CA PRO A 56 -23.55 -9.88 19.19
C PRO A 56 -23.43 -8.69 18.23
N GLY A 57 -22.30 -7.98 18.32
CA GLY A 57 -22.01 -6.83 17.45
C GLY A 57 -21.89 -7.22 15.97
N LYS A 58 -22.29 -6.31 15.07
CA LYS A 58 -22.09 -6.48 13.63
C LYS A 58 -20.59 -6.65 13.32
N HIS A 59 -20.26 -7.62 12.47
CA HIS A 59 -18.89 -8.02 12.10
C HIS A 59 -18.01 -8.48 13.27
N ALA A 60 -18.56 -8.71 14.46
CA ALA A 60 -17.82 -9.35 15.53
C ALA A 60 -17.57 -10.82 15.15
N LEU A 61 -16.34 -11.30 15.37
CA LEU A 61 -16.03 -12.71 15.27
C LEU A 61 -16.40 -13.38 16.60
N ILE A 62 -17.32 -14.34 16.56
CA ILE A 62 -17.84 -15.01 17.76
C ILE A 62 -17.83 -16.52 17.60
N GLN A 63 -17.88 -17.20 18.74
CA GLN A 63 -18.32 -18.58 18.85
C GLN A 63 -19.67 -18.59 19.57
N ALA A 64 -20.70 -19.15 18.93
CA ALA A 64 -22.04 -19.26 19.47
C ALA A 64 -22.22 -20.56 20.25
N THR A 65 -22.87 -20.48 21.41
CA THR A 65 -23.31 -21.63 22.19
C THR A 65 -24.76 -21.94 21.81
N VAL A 66 -24.94 -22.95 20.96
CA VAL A 66 -26.24 -23.35 20.44
C VAL A 66 -26.93 -24.29 21.42
N SER A 67 -28.15 -23.93 21.83
CA SER A 67 -28.97 -24.69 22.78
C SER A 67 -29.97 -25.60 22.09
N GLU A 68 -30.53 -25.15 20.96
CA GLU A 68 -31.52 -25.90 20.18
C GLU A 68 -31.26 -25.73 18.68
N VAL A 69 -31.45 -26.81 17.93
CA VAL A 69 -31.37 -26.81 16.46
C VAL A 69 -32.70 -27.29 15.90
N ARG A 70 -33.30 -26.49 15.03
CA ARG A 70 -34.50 -26.86 14.25
C ARG A 70 -34.16 -26.90 12.77
N GLN A 71 -34.90 -27.74 12.05
CA GLN A 71 -34.80 -27.83 10.61
C GLN A 71 -36.17 -27.56 10.00
N ASP A 72 -36.24 -26.56 9.14
CA ASP A 72 -37.46 -26.19 8.43
C ASP A 72 -37.27 -26.40 6.93
N ILE A 73 -38.29 -26.95 6.27
CA ILE A 73 -38.29 -27.07 4.80
C ILE A 73 -38.86 -25.78 4.22
N MET A 74 -38.00 -25.02 3.59
CA MET A 74 -38.31 -23.77 2.91
C MET A 74 -38.46 -24.00 1.41
N ARG A 75 -39.13 -23.06 0.72
CA ARG A 75 -39.27 -23.07 -0.73
C ARG A 75 -38.77 -21.76 -1.32
N ASP A 76 -37.86 -21.84 -2.28
CA ASP A 76 -37.41 -20.73 -3.10
C ASP A 76 -37.79 -20.95 -4.58
N ARG A 77 -37.20 -20.15 -5.47
CA ARG A 77 -37.42 -20.25 -6.93
C ARG A 77 -36.78 -21.49 -7.55
N ASP A 78 -35.76 -22.05 -6.90
CA ASP A 78 -34.96 -23.17 -7.39
C ASP A 78 -35.41 -24.52 -6.80
N GLY A 79 -36.29 -24.50 -5.79
CA GLY A 79 -36.98 -25.68 -5.27
C GLY A 79 -37.22 -25.61 -3.77
N TYR A 80 -37.21 -26.79 -3.14
CA TYR A 80 -37.28 -26.92 -1.69
C TYR A 80 -35.87 -27.02 -1.10
N TYR A 81 -35.69 -26.45 0.08
CA TYR A 81 -34.44 -26.55 0.80
C TYR A 81 -34.62 -26.64 2.30
N THR A 82 -33.68 -27.30 2.97
CA THR A 82 -33.63 -27.33 4.43
C THR A 82 -32.92 -26.08 4.93
N LEU A 83 -33.60 -25.30 5.77
CA LEU A 83 -33.05 -24.22 6.57
C LEU A 83 -32.79 -24.76 7.99
N VAL A 84 -31.57 -24.61 8.48
CA VAL A 84 -31.23 -24.94 9.86
C VAL A 84 -31.32 -23.68 10.71
N VAL A 85 -32.19 -23.70 11.71
CA VAL A 85 -32.37 -22.61 12.68
C VAL A 85 -31.69 -23.01 13.98
N LYS A 86 -30.70 -22.22 14.41
CA LYS A 86 -29.90 -22.46 15.62
C LYS A 86 -30.24 -21.40 16.67
N TYR A 87 -30.71 -21.82 17.83
CA TYR A 87 -31.01 -20.94 18.96
C TYR A 87 -29.78 -20.79 19.85
N VAL A 88 -29.41 -19.55 20.17
CA VAL A 88 -28.15 -19.19 20.82
C VAL A 88 -28.41 -18.61 22.20
N ASP A 89 -27.97 -19.32 23.24
CA ASP A 89 -28.17 -18.91 24.64
C ASP A 89 -27.00 -18.08 25.17
N ALA A 90 -25.83 -18.19 24.56
CA ALA A 90 -24.63 -17.43 24.87
C ALA A 90 -23.69 -17.36 23.66
N TRP A 91 -22.77 -16.42 23.68
CA TRP A 91 -21.67 -16.37 22.73
C TRP A 91 -20.43 -15.81 23.41
N SER A 92 -19.26 -16.14 22.88
CA SER A 92 -17.98 -15.55 23.29
C SER A 92 -17.28 -14.91 22.10
N PRO A 93 -16.62 -13.75 22.28
CA PRO A 93 -15.77 -13.20 21.24
C PRO A 93 -14.63 -14.17 20.97
N VAL A 94 -14.29 -14.35 19.71
CA VAL A 94 -13.11 -15.11 19.30
C VAL A 94 -12.10 -14.11 18.76
N ASP A 95 -10.89 -14.20 19.28
CA ASP A 95 -9.77 -13.42 18.76
C ASP A 95 -9.40 -13.98 17.37
N PRO A 96 -9.54 -13.21 16.28
CA PRO A 96 -9.19 -13.68 14.92
C PRO A 96 -7.76 -14.19 14.83
N ASN A 97 -6.89 -13.67 15.68
CA ASN A 97 -5.49 -14.05 15.75
C ASN A 97 -5.28 -15.50 16.21
N THR A 98 -6.25 -16.09 16.91
CA THR A 98 -6.21 -17.51 17.29
C THR A 98 -6.55 -18.44 16.14
N LEU A 99 -7.11 -17.91 15.05
CA LEU A 99 -7.45 -18.63 13.82
C LEU A 99 -6.30 -18.58 12.81
N ALA A 100 -5.48 -17.53 12.85
CA ALA A 100 -4.27 -17.41 12.05
C ALA A 100 -3.19 -18.40 12.54
N ARG A 101 -3.29 -19.67 12.14
CA ARG A 101 -2.15 -20.58 12.25
C ARG A 101 -1.08 -20.13 11.27
N LYS A 102 0.20 -20.26 11.65
CA LYS A 102 1.43 -19.94 10.86
C LYS A 102 1.53 -20.54 9.45
N GLN A 103 0.49 -21.20 8.94
CA GLN A 103 0.43 -21.81 7.62
C GLN A 103 -0.58 -21.06 6.75
N GLY A 104 -0.31 -19.77 6.51
CA GLY A 104 -0.78 -19.13 5.29
C GLY A 104 -0.20 -19.89 4.09
N VAL A 105 -0.88 -19.86 2.95
CA VAL A 105 -0.38 -20.52 1.72
C VAL A 105 0.93 -19.86 1.26
N LEU A 106 1.10 -18.57 1.56
CA LEU A 106 2.29 -17.78 1.25
C LEU A 106 2.84 -17.14 2.53
N SER A 107 4.16 -17.13 2.63
CA SER A 107 4.91 -16.35 3.61
C SER A 107 4.97 -14.86 3.21
N PRO A 108 5.24 -13.94 4.15
CA PRO A 108 5.43 -12.52 3.82
C PRO A 108 6.46 -12.33 2.69
N ASP A 109 7.59 -13.05 2.71
CA ASP A 109 8.60 -12.98 1.66
C ASP A 109 8.04 -13.33 0.26
N GLU A 110 7.21 -14.37 0.15
CA GLU A 110 6.58 -14.72 -1.13
C GLU A 110 5.56 -13.66 -1.60
N ILE A 111 4.90 -12.96 -0.66
CA ILE A 111 4.04 -11.82 -0.96
C ILE A 111 4.87 -10.64 -1.48
N ARG A 112 6.02 -10.37 -0.86
CA ARG A 112 6.97 -9.35 -1.33
C ARG A 112 7.49 -9.69 -2.73
N ASP A 113 7.89 -10.93 -2.97
CA ASP A 113 8.37 -11.42 -4.27
C ASP A 113 7.32 -11.20 -5.38
N TYR A 114 6.03 -11.35 -5.08
CA TYR A 114 4.97 -11.04 -6.03
C TYR A 114 5.00 -9.57 -6.49
N PHE A 115 5.29 -8.63 -5.60
CA PHE A 115 5.36 -7.21 -5.94
C PHE A 115 6.64 -6.81 -6.68
N THR A 116 7.69 -7.65 -6.66
CA THR A 116 8.91 -7.44 -7.47
C THR A 116 8.69 -7.72 -8.95
N GLN A 117 7.70 -8.56 -9.29
CA GLN A 117 7.49 -9.12 -10.65
C GLN A 117 7.44 -8.08 -11.77
N PRO A 118 6.83 -6.89 -11.60
CA PRO A 118 6.80 -5.89 -12.66
C PRO A 118 8.15 -5.22 -12.94
N TYR A 119 9.14 -5.33 -12.04
CA TYR A 119 10.30 -4.43 -12.03
C TYR A 119 11.64 -5.11 -12.38
N ILE A 120 12.54 -4.31 -12.94
CA ILE A 120 13.96 -4.63 -13.13
C ILE A 120 14.75 -3.46 -12.55
N GLY A 121 15.76 -3.73 -11.74
CA GLY A 121 16.59 -2.69 -11.13
C GLY A 121 17.56 -3.32 -10.15
N GLU A 122 18.21 -2.48 -9.35
CA GLU A 122 18.96 -2.93 -8.18
C GLU A 122 18.04 -3.70 -7.22
N GLU A 123 18.52 -4.85 -6.74
CA GLU A 123 17.72 -5.80 -5.93
C GLU A 123 17.12 -5.12 -4.71
N GLU A 124 17.94 -4.36 -3.97
CA GLU A 124 17.51 -3.62 -2.79
C GLU A 124 16.42 -2.57 -3.10
N MET A 125 16.55 -1.85 -4.22
CA MET A 125 15.55 -0.85 -4.60
C MET A 125 14.22 -1.50 -5.04
N VAL A 126 14.29 -2.60 -5.79
CA VAL A 126 13.10 -3.37 -6.19
C VAL A 126 12.41 -3.96 -4.96
N ASP A 127 13.18 -4.47 -4.00
CA ASP A 127 12.66 -5.02 -2.75
C ASP A 127 11.94 -3.95 -1.91
N ARG A 128 12.52 -2.76 -1.77
CA ARG A 128 11.89 -1.62 -1.06
C ARG A 128 10.57 -1.20 -1.72
N VAL A 129 10.53 -1.09 -3.05
CA VAL A 129 9.29 -0.81 -3.81
C VAL A 129 8.24 -1.90 -3.58
N ALA A 130 8.67 -3.16 -3.58
CA ALA A 130 7.80 -4.31 -3.35
C ALA A 130 7.21 -4.29 -1.94
N LEU A 131 8.04 -4.00 -0.94
CA LEU A 131 7.61 -3.90 0.46
C LEU A 131 6.63 -2.73 0.66
N CYS A 132 6.88 -1.54 0.11
CA CYS A 132 5.92 -0.44 0.15
C CYS A 132 4.57 -0.84 -0.48
N SER A 133 4.61 -1.58 -1.60
CA SER A 133 3.40 -2.07 -2.28
C SER A 133 2.62 -3.06 -1.41
N ALA A 134 3.33 -3.96 -0.72
CA ALA A 134 2.74 -4.92 0.21
C ALA A 134 2.09 -4.24 1.42
N LEU A 135 2.77 -3.27 2.05
CA LEU A 135 2.24 -2.48 3.17
C LEU A 135 1.00 -1.68 2.76
N TYR A 136 1.03 -1.04 1.59
CA TYR A 136 -0.15 -0.38 1.03
C TYR A 136 -1.31 -1.37 0.84
N ALA A 137 -1.04 -2.58 0.33
CA ALA A 137 -2.07 -3.59 0.11
C ALA A 137 -2.70 -4.07 1.43
N VAL A 138 -1.91 -4.34 2.47
CA VAL A 138 -2.44 -4.80 3.76
C VAL A 138 -3.03 -3.68 4.62
N SER A 139 -2.86 -2.41 4.23
CA SER A 139 -3.43 -1.25 4.94
C SER A 139 -2.89 -1.13 6.38
N SER A 140 -3.46 -0.21 7.15
CA SER A 140 -3.17 0.00 8.57
C SER A 140 -4.48 0.09 9.36
N PRO A 141 -4.59 -0.50 10.56
CA PRO A 141 -5.80 -0.39 11.38
C PRO A 141 -6.08 1.07 11.80
N PRO A 142 -7.34 1.38 12.19
CA PRO A 142 -7.66 2.68 12.79
C PRO A 142 -6.85 2.97 14.04
N LEU A 143 -6.46 4.24 14.21
CA LEU A 143 -5.88 4.77 15.44
C LEU A 143 -7.00 5.38 16.29
N PRO A 144 -6.79 5.66 17.59
CA PRO A 144 -7.77 6.38 18.39
C PRO A 144 -8.17 7.69 17.72
N GLU A 145 -9.48 7.88 17.51
CA GLU A 145 -10.08 9.07 16.87
C GLU A 145 -9.71 9.30 15.39
N GLU A 146 -8.97 8.39 14.76
CA GLU A 146 -8.57 8.50 13.35
C GLU A 146 -8.91 7.24 12.55
N LYS A 147 -9.27 7.43 11.27
CA LYS A 147 -9.39 6.33 10.31
C LYS A 147 -8.03 5.70 10.03
N GLY A 148 -8.01 4.40 9.77
CA GLY A 148 -6.80 3.69 9.38
C GLY A 148 -6.42 3.90 7.91
N GLY A 149 -5.50 3.07 7.43
CA GLY A 149 -5.02 3.01 6.06
C GLY A 149 -3.76 3.81 5.75
N VAL A 150 -3.20 3.54 4.56
CA VAL A 150 -1.90 4.02 4.10
C VAL A 150 -2.06 4.90 2.86
N TYR A 151 -1.40 6.07 2.86
CA TYR A 151 -1.37 7.01 1.76
C TYR A 151 0.02 6.98 1.13
N ALA A 152 0.10 6.56 -0.13
CA ALA A 152 1.34 6.38 -0.86
C ALA A 152 1.51 7.46 -1.94
N ALA A 153 2.65 8.17 -1.88
CA ALA A 153 3.12 9.05 -2.94
C ALA A 153 3.94 8.22 -3.93
N VAL A 154 3.36 7.81 -5.05
CA VAL A 154 4.09 6.99 -6.03
C VAL A 154 4.79 7.90 -7.02
N LEU A 155 6.11 8.04 -6.86
CA LEU A 155 6.95 8.96 -7.61
C LEU A 155 7.63 8.22 -8.76
N GLY A 156 7.43 8.66 -10.00
CA GLY A 156 8.19 8.12 -11.13
C GLY A 156 7.54 8.28 -12.48
N LYS A 157 8.12 7.61 -13.47
CA LYS A 157 7.59 7.59 -14.86
C LYS A 157 6.29 6.79 -14.98
N ARG A 158 5.56 7.06 -16.07
CA ARG A 158 4.28 6.42 -16.39
C ARG A 158 4.36 4.89 -16.44
N LYS A 159 5.43 4.33 -17.03
CA LYS A 159 5.54 2.89 -17.26
C LYS A 159 5.75 2.10 -15.95
N PRO A 160 6.67 2.47 -15.04
CA PRO A 160 6.75 1.89 -13.70
C PRO A 160 5.46 2.05 -12.89
N TRP A 161 4.81 3.22 -12.95
CA TRP A 161 3.51 3.43 -12.32
C TRP A 161 2.43 2.44 -12.79
N LEU A 162 2.38 2.14 -14.09
CA LEU A 162 1.45 1.12 -14.61
C LEU A 162 1.80 -0.28 -14.09
N GLY A 163 3.08 -0.57 -13.84
CA GLY A 163 3.53 -1.78 -13.14
C GLY A 163 2.97 -1.85 -11.71
N PHE A 164 3.14 -0.77 -10.94
CA PHE A 164 2.60 -0.60 -9.59
C PHE A 164 1.08 -0.79 -9.54
N ARG A 165 0.35 -0.08 -10.40
CA ARG A 165 -1.11 -0.17 -10.46
C ARG A 165 -1.57 -1.58 -10.84
N LYS A 166 -0.82 -2.27 -11.69
CA LYS A 166 -1.16 -3.63 -12.13
C LYS A 166 -0.91 -4.66 -11.03
N SER A 167 0.17 -4.55 -10.25
CA SER A 167 0.44 -5.47 -9.14
C SER A 167 -0.63 -5.41 -8.06
N LEU A 168 -1.16 -4.21 -7.81
CA LEU A 168 -2.28 -3.97 -6.91
C LEU A 168 -3.65 -4.38 -7.48
N GLY A 169 -3.69 -5.03 -8.65
CA GLY A 169 -4.91 -5.66 -9.19
C GLY A 169 -5.47 -6.80 -8.33
N ILE A 170 -4.75 -7.20 -7.28
CA ILE A 170 -5.17 -8.16 -6.24
C ILE A 170 -6.23 -7.60 -5.29
N ILE A 171 -6.40 -6.28 -5.24
CA ILE A 171 -7.40 -5.64 -4.38
C ILE A 171 -8.80 -5.88 -4.98
N PRO A 172 -9.74 -6.48 -4.22
CA PRO A 172 -11.11 -6.70 -4.69
C PRO A 172 -11.78 -5.42 -5.16
N ARG A 173 -12.61 -5.52 -6.20
CA ARG A 173 -13.32 -4.35 -6.77
C ARG A 173 -14.32 -3.75 -5.78
N GLU A 174 -14.81 -4.57 -4.86
CA GLU A 174 -15.70 -4.17 -3.78
C GLU A 174 -15.05 -3.13 -2.87
N PHE A 175 -13.73 -3.22 -2.67
CA PHE A 175 -12.97 -2.29 -1.85
C PHE A 175 -12.70 -0.94 -2.54
N GLN A 176 -13.01 -0.83 -3.83
CA GLN A 176 -12.95 0.44 -4.57
C GLN A 176 -14.27 1.23 -4.49
N LYS A 177 -15.29 0.68 -3.83
CA LYS A 177 -16.58 1.35 -3.63
C LYS A 177 -16.53 2.22 -2.37
N ILE A 178 -17.10 3.42 -2.44
CA ILE A 178 -17.16 4.39 -1.33
C ILE A 178 -17.84 3.80 -0.07
N THR A 179 -18.71 2.80 -0.25
CA THR A 179 -19.41 2.09 0.83
C THR A 179 -18.57 1.01 1.51
N SER A 180 -17.36 0.73 1.03
CA SER A 180 -16.48 -0.27 1.61
C SER A 180 -15.95 0.18 2.97
N PRO A 181 -15.89 -0.70 3.98
CA PRO A 181 -15.18 -0.41 5.23
C PRO A 181 -13.65 -0.24 5.03
N TYR A 182 -13.12 -0.83 3.96
CA TYR A 182 -11.71 -0.71 3.54
C TYR A 182 -11.68 -0.12 2.14
N TYR A 183 -11.54 1.20 2.04
CA TYR A 183 -11.63 1.92 0.76
C TYR A 183 -10.26 2.10 0.13
N TYR A 184 -10.07 1.60 -1.10
CA TYR A 184 -8.84 1.75 -1.86
C TYR A 184 -9.06 2.61 -3.11
N SER A 185 -8.17 3.59 -3.31
CA SER A 185 -8.16 4.44 -4.50
C SER A 185 -6.74 4.59 -5.04
N ILE A 186 -6.52 4.04 -6.24
CA ILE A 186 -5.26 4.13 -6.98
C ILE A 186 -5.53 4.99 -8.23
N SER A 187 -4.90 6.16 -8.32
CA SER A 187 -5.27 7.17 -9.30
C SER A 187 -4.07 7.96 -9.84
N ASP A 188 -4.16 8.35 -11.11
CA ASP A 188 -3.14 9.16 -11.80
C ASP A 188 -3.09 10.61 -11.29
N GLN A 189 -4.17 11.05 -10.64
CA GLN A 189 -4.34 12.41 -10.14
C GLN A 189 -4.92 12.36 -8.73
N GLU A 190 -4.50 13.32 -7.91
CA GLU A 190 -5.08 13.60 -6.61
C GLU A 190 -6.58 13.85 -6.74
N LYS A 191 -7.36 13.20 -5.88
CA LYS A 191 -8.80 13.37 -5.81
C LYS A 191 -9.17 13.74 -4.39
N LYS A 192 -10.21 14.56 -4.25
CA LYS A 192 -10.81 14.78 -2.94
C LYS A 192 -11.30 13.42 -2.42
N VAL A 193 -10.89 13.08 -1.20
CA VAL A 193 -11.36 11.86 -0.54
C VAL A 193 -12.89 11.99 -0.39
N PRO A 194 -13.67 11.06 -0.97
CA PRO A 194 -15.11 11.10 -0.83
C PRO A 194 -15.50 10.96 0.64
N ASP A 195 -16.63 11.56 1.01
CA ASP A 195 -17.20 11.37 2.35
C ASP A 195 -17.65 9.90 2.47
N THR A 196 -16.81 9.11 3.13
CA THR A 196 -16.97 7.66 3.27
C THR A 196 -17.09 7.31 4.75
N GLN A 197 -17.86 6.27 5.05
CA GLN A 197 -17.91 5.65 6.38
C GLN A 197 -16.83 4.56 6.55
N ALA A 198 -15.86 4.50 5.62
CA ALA A 198 -14.74 3.56 5.70
C ALA A 198 -13.96 3.72 7.02
N GLU A 199 -13.63 2.58 7.63
CA GLU A 199 -12.75 2.49 8.80
C GLU A 199 -11.28 2.71 8.36
N GLU A 200 -10.91 2.18 7.19
CA GLU A 200 -9.56 2.32 6.63
C GLU A 200 -9.62 2.90 5.21
N ILE A 201 -8.81 3.93 4.95
CA ILE A 201 -8.72 4.61 3.66
C ILE A 201 -7.31 4.46 3.12
N ASN A 202 -7.18 3.88 1.93
CA ASN A 202 -5.89 3.62 1.27
C ASN A 202 -5.83 4.39 -0.05
N LEU A 203 -4.89 5.31 -0.16
CA LEU A 203 -4.76 6.20 -1.31
C LEU A 203 -3.39 6.01 -1.94
N ALA A 204 -3.33 5.78 -3.24
CA ALA A 204 -2.09 5.81 -3.99
C ALA A 204 -2.26 6.75 -5.18
N TYR A 205 -1.43 7.80 -5.21
CA TYR A 205 -1.46 8.78 -6.27
C TYR A 205 -0.12 8.81 -7.01
N HIS A 206 -0.20 8.96 -8.33
CA HIS A 206 0.98 9.15 -9.18
C HIS A 206 1.46 10.60 -9.09
N ASN A 207 2.69 10.81 -8.65
CA ASN A 207 3.34 12.13 -8.49
C ASN A 207 2.46 13.19 -7.80
N PRO A 208 1.95 12.94 -6.57
CA PRO A 208 1.10 13.89 -5.86
C PRO A 208 1.90 15.09 -5.35
N GLU A 209 1.25 16.26 -5.29
CA GLU A 209 1.90 17.51 -4.86
C GLU A 209 1.28 18.08 -3.58
N ARG A 210 -0.04 17.99 -3.43
CA ARG A 210 -0.79 18.78 -2.43
C ARG A 210 -1.32 17.94 -1.28
N PHE A 211 -1.72 16.71 -1.57
CA PHE A 211 -2.36 15.86 -0.59
C PHE A 211 -1.28 15.24 0.33
N PRO A 212 -1.42 15.32 1.67
CA PRO A 212 -0.46 14.72 2.59
C PRO A 212 -0.39 13.19 2.43
N MET A 213 0.82 12.66 2.26
CA MET A 213 1.10 11.25 2.06
C MET A 213 1.94 10.69 3.21
N HIS A 214 1.75 9.42 3.53
CA HIS A 214 2.52 8.74 4.57
C HIS A 214 3.85 8.24 4.01
N ILE A 215 3.83 7.50 2.89
CA ILE A 215 5.03 6.84 2.37
C ILE A 215 5.32 7.22 0.91
N PRO A 216 6.54 7.68 0.58
CA PRO A 216 6.97 7.77 -0.81
C PRO A 216 7.28 6.37 -1.36
N VAL A 217 6.90 6.12 -2.61
CA VAL A 217 7.28 4.92 -3.37
C VAL A 217 7.99 5.40 -4.63
N VAL A 218 9.32 5.39 -4.61
CA VAL A 218 10.14 5.95 -5.68
C VAL A 218 10.39 4.88 -6.74
N LEU A 219 9.99 5.15 -7.97
CA LEU A 219 10.08 4.23 -9.09
C LEU A 219 11.09 4.67 -10.15
N ASP A 220 11.97 5.61 -9.83
CA ASP A 220 12.88 6.24 -10.81
C ASP A 220 14.10 5.40 -11.18
N GLU A 221 14.56 4.57 -10.24
CA GLU A 221 15.69 3.66 -10.42
C GLU A 221 15.24 2.26 -10.83
N VAL A 222 13.94 2.06 -11.06
CA VAL A 222 13.39 0.78 -11.53
C VAL A 222 12.80 0.91 -12.93
N GLU A 223 13.15 -0.04 -13.78
CA GLU A 223 12.51 -0.25 -15.07
C GLU A 223 11.35 -1.24 -14.96
N THR A 224 10.46 -1.25 -15.95
CA THR A 224 9.33 -2.19 -15.98
C THR A 224 9.58 -3.32 -16.97
N ARG A 225 9.48 -4.56 -16.49
CA ARG A 225 9.48 -5.77 -17.32
C ARG A 225 8.38 -5.69 -18.37
N PRO A 226 8.56 -6.30 -19.57
CA PRO A 226 7.46 -6.46 -20.50
C PRO A 226 6.35 -7.31 -19.87
N VAL A 227 5.10 -6.85 -19.92
CA VAL A 227 3.94 -7.53 -19.32
C VAL A 227 3.87 -9.03 -19.60
N LYS A 228 4.23 -9.44 -20.83
CA LYS A 228 4.18 -10.84 -21.26
C LYS A 228 5.10 -11.77 -20.46
N THR A 229 6.17 -11.24 -19.83
CA THR A 229 7.15 -12.07 -19.12
C THR A 229 6.72 -12.47 -17.72
N TYR A 230 5.76 -11.75 -17.12
CA TYR A 230 5.37 -11.96 -15.72
C TYR A 230 3.86 -12.08 -15.51
N ALA A 231 3.04 -11.82 -16.54
CA ALA A 231 1.58 -11.81 -16.39
C ALA A 231 1.00 -13.16 -15.97
N LEU A 232 1.54 -14.27 -16.49
CA LEU A 232 1.06 -15.62 -16.14
C LEU A 232 1.38 -15.95 -14.68
N ASP A 233 2.61 -15.65 -14.24
CA ASP A 233 3.04 -15.87 -12.86
C ASP A 233 2.18 -15.04 -11.90
N MET A 234 2.01 -13.75 -12.18
CA MET A 234 1.12 -12.91 -11.38
C MET A 234 -0.33 -13.39 -11.40
N GLN A 235 -0.86 -13.84 -12.55
CA GLN A 235 -2.23 -14.36 -12.61
C GLN A 235 -2.39 -15.62 -11.75
N SER A 236 -1.36 -16.47 -11.68
CA SER A 236 -1.37 -17.67 -10.85
C SER A 236 -1.29 -17.37 -9.34
N LEU A 237 -0.50 -16.37 -8.95
CA LEU A 237 -0.28 -15.98 -7.56
C LEU A 237 -1.34 -15.01 -7.02
N SER A 238 -1.98 -14.21 -7.89
CA SER A 238 -2.94 -13.18 -7.49
C SER A 238 -4.01 -13.66 -6.50
N PRO A 239 -4.67 -14.84 -6.69
CA PRO A 239 -5.67 -15.30 -5.74
C PRO A 239 -5.10 -15.57 -4.34
N MET A 240 -3.86 -16.04 -4.24
CA MET A 240 -3.19 -16.33 -2.97
C MET A 240 -2.76 -15.03 -2.28
N VAL A 241 -2.28 -14.05 -3.05
CA VAL A 241 -1.93 -12.71 -2.54
C VAL A 241 -3.18 -11.96 -2.07
N THR A 242 -4.29 -12.04 -2.82
CA THR A 242 -5.60 -11.52 -2.39
C THR A 242 -6.04 -12.19 -1.09
N ALA A 243 -5.94 -13.51 -0.98
CA ALA A 243 -6.31 -14.25 0.22
C ALA A 243 -5.47 -13.82 1.44
N PHE A 244 -4.16 -13.66 1.27
CA PHE A 244 -3.26 -13.13 2.30
C PHE A 244 -3.67 -11.70 2.74
N MET A 245 -3.94 -10.82 1.77
CA MET A 245 -4.39 -9.46 2.06
C MET A 245 -5.70 -9.45 2.87
N LEU A 246 -6.65 -10.33 2.54
CA LEU A 246 -7.91 -10.45 3.29
C LEU A 246 -7.69 -10.95 4.72
N ASP A 247 -6.82 -11.94 4.92
CA ASP A 247 -6.42 -12.38 6.27
C ASP A 247 -5.78 -11.21 7.05
N ALA A 248 -4.89 -10.46 6.41
CA ALA A 248 -4.21 -9.32 7.01
C ALA A 248 -5.21 -8.23 7.47
N LEU A 249 -6.23 -7.91 6.67
CA LEU A 249 -7.26 -6.91 7.04
C LEU A 249 -8.13 -7.30 8.23
N ILE A 250 -8.20 -8.59 8.56
CA ILE A 250 -8.88 -9.10 9.75
C ILE A 250 -8.02 -8.85 11.00
N ILE A 251 -6.69 -8.88 10.86
CA ILE A 251 -5.74 -8.65 11.95
C ILE A 251 -5.69 -7.16 12.30
N ARG A 252 -5.88 -6.86 13.58
CA ARG A 252 -5.83 -5.51 14.15
C ARG A 252 -4.75 -5.46 15.23
N PRO A 253 -3.48 -5.21 14.86
CA PRO A 253 -2.43 -5.08 15.85
C PRO A 253 -2.68 -3.90 16.79
N GLU A 254 -2.36 -4.07 18.06
CA GLU A 254 -2.43 -3.01 19.07
C GLU A 254 -1.03 -2.49 19.41
N ILE A 255 -0.92 -1.19 19.72
CA ILE A 255 0.31 -0.61 20.26
C ILE A 255 0.35 -0.89 21.77
N PRO A 256 1.32 -1.67 22.28
CA PRO A 256 1.44 -1.87 23.72
C PRO A 256 1.82 -0.55 24.41
N ALA A 257 1.25 -0.27 25.59
CA ALA A 257 1.62 0.91 26.38
C ALA A 257 3.13 1.02 26.66
N SER A 258 3.81 -0.13 26.80
CA SER A 258 5.27 -0.17 26.98
C SER A 258 6.09 0.27 25.76
N LEU A 259 5.46 0.42 24.59
CA LEU A 259 6.11 0.79 23.33
C LEU A 259 5.79 2.22 22.88
N GLU A 260 4.81 2.89 23.52
CA GLU A 260 4.38 4.24 23.15
C GLU A 260 5.53 5.26 23.15
N SER A 261 6.42 5.19 24.15
CA SER A 261 7.59 6.07 24.21
C SER A 261 8.54 5.83 23.03
N TYR A 262 8.77 4.58 22.67
CA TYR A 262 9.64 4.23 21.55
C TYR A 262 9.08 4.67 20.20
N VAL A 263 7.77 4.53 19.99
CA VAL A 263 7.07 5.07 18.80
C VAL A 263 7.19 6.59 18.74
N THR A 264 7.05 7.26 19.88
CA THR A 264 7.18 8.73 19.98
C THR A 264 8.61 9.19 19.69
N ASP A 265 9.61 8.53 20.28
CA ASP A 265 11.02 8.81 20.04
C ASP A 265 11.38 8.62 18.56
N SER A 266 10.86 7.56 17.94
CA SER A 266 11.04 7.27 16.51
C SER A 266 10.43 8.34 15.61
N LEU A 267 9.27 8.90 16.00
CA LEU A 267 8.69 10.05 15.29
C LEU A 267 9.58 11.29 15.40
N TYR A 268 10.20 11.54 16.55
CA TYR A 268 11.17 12.63 16.68
C TYR A 268 12.38 12.44 15.76
N THR A 269 12.91 11.22 15.65
CA THR A 269 13.99 10.89 14.71
C THR A 269 13.58 11.20 13.26
N VAL A 270 12.39 10.75 12.84
CA VAL A 270 11.84 11.04 11.50
C VAL A 270 11.70 12.55 11.25
N LEU A 271 11.24 13.31 12.25
CA LEU A 271 11.10 14.76 12.14
C LEU A 271 12.46 15.49 12.05
N GLU A 272 13.47 15.02 12.78
CA GLU A 272 14.83 15.56 12.70
C GLU A 272 15.45 15.28 11.34
N GLU A 273 15.31 14.05 10.84
CA GLU A 273 15.76 13.67 9.50
C GLU A 273 15.09 14.51 8.43
N PHE A 274 13.76 14.71 8.50
CA PHE A 274 13.05 15.55 7.56
C PHE A 274 13.54 17.01 7.58
N LYS A 275 13.64 17.62 8.77
CA LYS A 275 14.11 19.01 8.95
C LYS A 275 15.53 19.22 8.41
N GLY A 276 16.41 18.23 8.59
CA GLY A 276 17.78 18.28 8.10
C GLY A 276 17.93 18.06 6.59
N SER A 277 16.90 17.54 5.91
CA SER A 277 17.07 16.90 4.61
C SER A 277 16.61 17.71 3.39
N GLY A 278 15.99 18.87 3.52
CA GLY A 278 15.62 19.71 2.36
C GLY A 278 14.24 19.39 1.77
N TRP A 279 14.01 19.75 0.50
CA TRP A 279 12.70 19.62 -0.16
C TRP A 279 12.44 18.19 -0.67
N VAL A 280 11.17 17.80 -0.79
CA VAL A 280 10.70 16.55 -1.44
C VAL A 280 9.46 16.83 -2.30
N PRO A 281 9.15 16.01 -3.33
CA PRO A 281 8.21 16.40 -4.38
C PRO A 281 6.76 16.08 -4.06
N TYR A 282 6.43 15.95 -2.78
CA TYR A 282 5.11 15.63 -2.27
C TYR A 282 4.93 16.26 -0.88
N THR A 283 3.69 16.34 -0.42
CA THR A 283 3.41 16.78 0.95
C THR A 283 3.49 15.57 1.89
N GLN A 284 4.37 15.61 2.89
CA GLN A 284 4.50 14.54 3.89
C GLN A 284 3.52 14.77 5.05
N ASP A 285 2.82 13.73 5.46
CA ASP A 285 2.05 13.70 6.72
C ASP A 285 2.89 13.06 7.82
N PHE A 286 3.10 13.77 8.94
CA PHE A 286 3.81 13.26 10.11
C PHE A 286 2.89 12.89 11.28
N SER A 287 1.62 13.31 11.23
CA SER A 287 0.69 13.23 12.37
C SER A 287 0.54 11.79 12.88
N SER A 288 0.50 10.85 11.95
CA SER A 288 0.23 9.44 12.21
C SER A 288 1.14 8.51 11.41
N LEU A 289 2.21 9.04 10.83
CA LEU A 289 3.15 8.32 9.95
C LEU A 289 3.71 7.05 10.59
N VAL A 290 4.47 7.22 11.68
CA VAL A 290 5.16 6.13 12.37
C VAL A 290 4.14 5.09 12.87
N PRO A 291 3.09 5.43 13.64
CA PRO A 291 2.15 4.42 14.09
C PRO A 291 1.42 3.72 12.93
N ARG A 292 1.03 4.42 11.86
CA ARG A 292 0.35 3.78 10.71
C ARG A 292 1.24 2.79 9.99
N LEU A 293 2.46 3.19 9.63
CA LEU A 293 3.38 2.30 8.91
C LEU A 293 3.81 1.13 9.78
N SER A 294 4.10 1.36 11.05
CA SER A 294 4.50 0.30 11.99
C SER A 294 3.37 -0.72 12.19
N LEU A 295 2.11 -0.27 12.32
CA LEU A 295 0.96 -1.17 12.42
C LEU A 295 0.68 -1.91 11.10
N SER A 296 0.96 -1.29 9.95
CA SER A 296 0.91 -1.95 8.64
C SER A 296 1.95 -3.07 8.54
N PHE A 297 3.17 -2.84 9.05
CA PHE A 297 4.22 -3.87 9.17
C PHE A 297 3.83 -5.00 10.10
N ALA A 298 3.32 -4.68 11.30
CA ALA A 298 2.83 -5.68 12.23
C ALA A 298 1.73 -6.53 11.57
N ARG A 299 0.80 -5.89 10.85
CA ARG A 299 -0.26 -6.59 10.11
C ARG A 299 0.30 -7.48 8.99
N TYR A 300 1.26 -6.99 8.21
CA TYR A 300 1.96 -7.74 7.17
C TYR A 300 2.66 -8.99 7.73
N ASN A 301 3.25 -8.89 8.91
CA ASN A 301 3.90 -10.00 9.60
C ASN A 301 2.94 -10.85 10.45
N ALA A 302 1.63 -10.57 10.41
CA ALA A 302 0.61 -11.18 11.26
C ALA A 302 0.93 -11.09 12.78
N HIS A 303 1.63 -10.03 13.19
CA HIS A 303 1.82 -9.67 14.58
C HIS A 303 0.54 -9.08 15.17
N LEU A 304 0.23 -9.45 16.41
CA LEU A 304 -0.99 -9.03 17.11
C LEU A 304 -0.77 -7.78 17.96
N LYS A 305 0.49 -7.54 18.27
CA LYS A 305 0.96 -6.41 19.04
C LYS A 305 2.16 -5.86 18.31
N LEU A 306 2.22 -4.54 18.26
CA LEU A 306 3.36 -3.86 17.68
C LEU A 306 4.64 -4.23 18.44
N SER A 307 5.68 -4.62 17.71
CA SER A 307 7.00 -4.88 18.26
C SER A 307 7.96 -3.72 17.96
N LYS A 308 9.11 -3.67 18.64
CA LYS A 308 10.17 -2.70 18.32
C LYS A 308 10.67 -2.87 16.89
N GLU A 309 10.80 -4.11 16.44
CA GLU A 309 11.27 -4.46 15.11
C GLU A 309 10.34 -3.89 14.02
N ASP A 310 9.01 -4.01 14.21
CA ASP A 310 8.04 -3.44 13.26
C ASP A 310 8.18 -1.91 13.14
N VAL A 311 8.50 -1.23 14.24
CA VAL A 311 8.71 0.23 14.26
C VAL A 311 10.01 0.59 13.56
N THR A 312 11.11 -0.11 13.87
CA THR A 312 12.42 0.12 13.24
C THR A 312 12.33 -0.08 11.73
N GLN A 313 11.78 -1.21 11.27
CA GLN A 313 11.65 -1.49 9.84
C GLN A 313 10.74 -0.48 9.13
N ALA A 314 9.69 0.00 9.80
CA ALA A 314 8.82 1.03 9.24
C ALA A 314 9.53 2.36 9.03
N VAL A 315 10.33 2.78 10.02
CA VAL A 315 11.11 4.01 9.95
C VAL A 315 12.22 3.88 8.91
N ASP A 316 12.99 2.79 8.94
CA ASP A 316 14.09 2.55 8.01
C ASP A 316 13.60 2.55 6.56
N LEU A 317 12.50 1.83 6.25
CA LEU A 317 11.90 1.83 4.92
C LEU A 317 11.44 3.24 4.50
N TRP A 318 10.81 3.98 5.42
CA TRP A 318 10.40 5.35 5.13
C TRP A 318 11.60 6.25 4.84
N SER A 319 12.64 6.21 5.69
CA SER A 319 13.86 7.01 5.55
C SER A 319 14.58 6.70 4.24
N ASP A 320 14.68 5.42 3.88
CA ASP A 320 15.23 4.95 2.62
C ASP A 320 14.49 5.52 1.41
N MET A 321 13.16 5.39 1.38
CA MET A 321 12.36 5.92 0.28
C MET A 321 12.30 7.44 0.27
N TYR A 322 12.36 8.08 1.44
CA TYR A 322 12.46 9.51 1.60
C TYR A 322 13.78 10.04 1.03
N TYR A 323 14.90 9.40 1.33
CA TYR A 323 16.21 9.74 0.77
C TYR A 323 16.23 9.62 -0.76
N GLN A 324 15.62 8.56 -1.30
CA GLN A 324 15.47 8.44 -2.75
C GLN A 324 14.56 9.51 -3.34
N ALA A 325 13.45 9.85 -2.66
CA ALA A 325 12.53 10.89 -3.12
C ALA A 325 13.20 12.27 -3.12
N LYS A 326 14.09 12.53 -2.18
CA LYS A 326 14.92 13.75 -2.14
C LYS A 326 15.86 13.85 -3.34
N ARG A 327 16.46 12.73 -3.80
CA ARG A 327 17.32 12.72 -5.00
C ARG A 327 16.55 13.08 -6.27
N VAL A 328 15.25 12.79 -6.30
CA VAL A 328 14.36 13.26 -7.38
C VAL A 328 14.24 14.80 -7.37
N VAL A 329 14.40 15.44 -6.22
CA VAL A 329 14.16 16.86 -5.97
C VAL A 329 15.40 17.73 -5.91
N SER A 330 16.59 17.18 -5.63
CA SER A 330 17.84 17.94 -5.66
C SER A 330 18.08 18.65 -7.01
N THR A 331 17.22 18.43 -8.00
CA THR A 331 17.21 19.02 -9.34
C THR A 331 16.02 19.94 -9.65
N GLN A 332 15.62 20.80 -8.70
CA GLN A 332 14.94 22.10 -8.87
C GLN A 332 13.98 22.31 -10.09
N TYR A 333 13.16 21.32 -10.42
CA TYR A 333 12.19 21.42 -11.50
C TYR A 333 10.84 20.87 -11.00
N GLU A 334 9.75 21.39 -11.55
CA GLU A 334 8.43 20.83 -11.30
C GLU A 334 8.47 19.34 -11.70
N VAL A 335 8.24 18.43 -10.76
CA VAL A 335 8.48 16.98 -10.95
C VAL A 335 7.70 16.41 -12.13
N SER A 336 6.51 16.97 -12.38
CA SER A 336 5.70 16.68 -13.56
C SER A 336 6.38 17.05 -14.89
N GLN A 337 7.25 18.06 -14.91
CA GLN A 337 8.05 18.47 -16.07
C GLN A 337 9.37 17.67 -16.15
N LEU A 338 9.98 17.30 -15.03
CA LEU A 338 11.20 16.44 -15.02
C LEU A 338 10.90 15.08 -15.66
N TYR A 339 9.73 14.51 -15.38
CA TYR A 339 9.29 13.25 -16.00
C TYR A 339 8.86 13.38 -17.48
N ARG A 340 8.89 14.58 -18.07
CA ARG A 340 8.76 14.75 -19.53
C ARG A 340 10.08 14.54 -20.27
N LEU A 341 11.20 14.58 -19.57
CA LEU A 341 12.52 14.28 -20.14
C LEU A 341 12.66 12.77 -20.40
N ASP A 342 13.37 12.43 -21.47
CA ASP A 342 13.84 11.07 -21.67
C ASP A 342 14.88 10.67 -20.60
N ASP A 343 15.19 9.39 -20.49
CA ASP A 343 16.08 8.88 -19.43
C ASP A 343 17.49 9.45 -19.48
N ASN A 344 18.01 9.70 -20.68
CA ASN A 344 19.37 10.19 -20.88
C ASN A 344 19.48 11.66 -20.48
N SER A 345 18.55 12.52 -20.95
CA SER A 345 18.47 13.91 -20.52
C SER A 345 18.23 14.05 -19.03
N ARG A 346 17.34 13.24 -18.47
CA ARG A 346 17.05 13.27 -17.03
C ARG A 346 18.28 12.90 -16.22
N LYS A 347 18.94 11.78 -16.51
CA LYS A 347 20.16 11.35 -15.80
C LYS A 347 21.23 12.42 -15.87
N LEU A 348 21.53 12.92 -17.06
CA LEU A 348 22.51 13.99 -17.23
C LEU A 348 22.17 15.24 -16.43
N TYR A 349 20.90 15.64 -16.40
CA TYR A 349 20.46 16.76 -15.58
C TYR A 349 20.62 16.50 -14.08
N LEU A 350 20.26 15.29 -13.60
CA LEU A 350 20.48 14.88 -12.21
C LEU A 350 21.96 14.93 -11.82
N ASP A 351 22.82 14.34 -12.65
CA ASP A 351 24.27 14.25 -12.40
C ASP A 351 24.94 15.63 -12.45
N LEU A 352 24.53 16.50 -13.38
CA LEU A 352 25.05 17.86 -13.50
C LEU A 352 24.70 18.71 -12.29
N VAL A 353 23.46 18.63 -11.81
CA VAL A 353 23.04 19.40 -10.64
C VAL A 353 23.72 18.87 -9.38
N GLU A 354 23.87 17.56 -9.23
CA GLU A 354 24.58 16.97 -8.10
C GLU A 354 26.06 17.38 -8.08
N SER A 355 26.72 17.35 -9.23
CA SER A 355 28.16 17.59 -9.33
C SER A 355 28.54 19.08 -9.28
N TYR A 356 27.70 19.96 -9.82
CA TYR A 356 28.06 21.37 -10.04
C TYR A 356 27.09 22.38 -9.42
N GLY A 357 25.93 21.94 -8.96
CA GLY A 357 24.86 22.84 -8.53
C GLY A 357 24.24 23.61 -9.70
N LEU A 358 23.53 24.68 -9.37
CA LEU A 358 22.81 25.52 -10.34
C LEU A 358 23.48 26.87 -10.52
N GLU A 359 23.12 27.54 -11.62
CA GLU A 359 23.60 28.88 -11.97
C GLU A 359 25.12 29.02 -12.05
N THR A 360 25.82 27.88 -12.09
CA THR A 360 27.27 27.80 -12.17
C THR A 360 27.66 27.45 -13.61
N PRO A 361 28.54 28.23 -14.26
CA PRO A 361 29.06 27.89 -15.57
C PRO A 361 29.95 26.64 -15.50
N ILE A 362 29.62 25.63 -16.30
CA ILE A 362 30.31 24.35 -16.39
C ILE A 362 30.95 24.24 -17.78
N PRO A 363 32.27 24.04 -17.89
CA PRO A 363 32.90 23.82 -19.19
C PRO A 363 32.41 22.54 -19.84
N LEU A 364 32.01 22.60 -21.12
CA LEU A 364 31.37 21.48 -21.82
C LEU A 364 32.27 20.24 -21.90
N HIS A 365 33.59 20.43 -22.02
CA HIS A 365 34.57 19.35 -22.09
C HIS A 365 34.62 18.55 -20.78
N VAL A 366 34.49 19.20 -19.62
CA VAL A 366 34.49 18.52 -18.31
C VAL A 366 33.25 17.65 -18.17
N VAL A 367 32.10 18.15 -18.63
CA VAL A 367 30.84 17.39 -18.64
C VAL A 367 30.97 16.15 -19.53
N ARG A 368 31.56 16.29 -20.72
CA ARG A 368 31.81 15.17 -21.63
C ARG A 368 32.75 14.14 -21.03
N GLU A 369 33.81 14.56 -20.34
CA GLU A 369 34.80 13.66 -19.73
C GLU A 369 34.25 12.92 -18.50
N GLN A 370 33.40 13.56 -17.70
CA GLN A 370 32.77 12.92 -16.53
C GLN A 370 31.55 12.06 -16.89
N SER A 371 30.90 12.33 -18.01
CA SER A 371 29.70 11.61 -18.42
C SER A 371 30.02 10.23 -19.01
N ALA A 372 30.61 9.34 -18.21
CA ALA A 372 30.71 7.90 -18.51
C ALA A 372 29.33 7.21 -18.65
N LEU A 373 28.24 7.96 -18.41
CA LEU A 373 26.85 7.56 -18.49
C LEU A 373 26.35 7.32 -19.91
N PHE A 374 27.02 7.87 -20.92
CA PHE A 374 26.59 7.80 -22.31
C PHE A 374 27.42 6.78 -23.10
N ARG A 375 26.74 5.96 -23.92
CA ARG A 375 27.39 4.93 -24.74
C ARG A 375 28.06 5.52 -26.00
N ASN A 376 27.66 6.71 -26.42
CA ASN A 376 28.21 7.43 -27.57
C ASN A 376 28.00 8.96 -27.41
N ASP A 377 28.78 9.73 -28.16
CA ASP A 377 28.74 11.20 -28.12
C ASP A 377 27.43 11.79 -28.65
N TRP A 378 26.69 11.04 -29.47
CA TRP A 378 25.43 11.50 -30.05
C TRP A 378 24.32 11.58 -29.00
N ASP A 379 24.19 10.55 -28.17
CA ASP A 379 23.22 10.49 -27.07
C ASP A 379 23.47 11.60 -26.05
N PHE A 380 24.74 11.96 -25.83
CA PHE A 380 25.14 13.07 -24.97
C PHE A 380 24.69 14.43 -25.56
N GLU A 381 24.98 14.68 -26.84
CA GLU A 381 24.58 15.93 -27.50
C GLU A 381 23.05 16.07 -27.59
N GLU A 382 22.34 14.98 -27.88
CA GLU A 382 20.88 14.96 -27.87
C GLU A 382 20.34 15.25 -26.47
N ALA A 383 20.96 14.68 -25.43
CA ALA A 383 20.57 14.94 -24.06
C ALA A 383 20.74 16.42 -23.67
N ILE A 384 21.87 17.04 -24.02
CA ILE A 384 22.12 18.47 -23.83
C ILE A 384 21.13 19.32 -24.62
N ASP A 385 20.84 18.97 -25.87
CA ASP A 385 19.91 19.74 -26.70
C ASP A 385 18.47 19.65 -26.17
N THR A 386 18.03 18.49 -25.71
CA THR A 386 16.74 18.33 -25.03
C THR A 386 16.68 19.19 -23.76
N LEU A 387 17.70 19.17 -22.91
CA LEU A 387 17.70 20.02 -21.71
C LEU A 387 17.67 21.51 -22.05
N ASN A 388 18.35 21.94 -23.12
CA ASN A 388 18.30 23.31 -23.62
C ASN A 388 16.90 23.66 -24.17
N ARG A 389 16.27 22.77 -24.94
CA ARG A 389 14.91 22.94 -25.49
C ARG A 389 13.85 23.05 -24.39
N TYR A 390 14.03 22.33 -23.29
CA TYR A 390 13.15 22.40 -22.12
C TYR A 390 13.48 23.58 -21.19
N GLY A 391 14.46 24.42 -21.55
CA GLY A 391 14.85 25.60 -20.79
C GLY A 391 15.52 25.28 -19.45
N LEU A 392 16.11 24.09 -19.32
CA LEU A 392 16.77 23.61 -18.09
C LEU A 392 18.24 23.96 -18.03
N LEU A 393 18.85 24.18 -19.19
CA LEU A 393 20.20 24.69 -19.30
C LEU A 393 20.24 25.81 -20.33
N THR A 394 21.22 26.68 -20.18
CA THR A 394 21.60 27.66 -21.19
C THR A 394 23.05 27.43 -21.61
N LYS A 395 23.38 27.87 -22.82
CA LYS A 395 24.76 27.92 -23.34
C LYS A 395 25.21 29.38 -23.31
N PRO A 396 25.73 29.90 -22.18
CA PRO A 396 26.13 31.30 -22.07
C PRO A 396 27.35 31.65 -22.94
N GLY A 397 28.06 30.64 -23.47
CA GLY A 397 29.12 30.75 -24.46
C GLY A 397 29.24 29.49 -25.32
N HIS A 398 30.22 29.44 -26.22
CA HIS A 398 30.43 28.30 -27.13
C HIS A 398 30.88 27.02 -26.41
N ASP A 399 31.61 27.15 -25.29
CA ASP A 399 32.29 26.03 -24.62
C ASP A 399 31.82 25.81 -23.18
N SER A 400 30.70 26.41 -22.78
CA SER A 400 30.14 26.23 -21.44
C SER A 400 28.63 26.08 -21.46
N ILE A 401 28.13 25.31 -20.50
CA ILE A 401 26.71 25.23 -20.17
C ILE A 401 26.50 25.78 -18.77
N LYS A 402 25.28 26.21 -18.49
CA LYS A 402 24.87 26.60 -17.15
C LYS A 402 23.48 26.04 -16.90
N ILE A 403 23.32 25.28 -15.82
CA ILE A 403 22.01 24.80 -15.42
C ILE A 403 21.23 25.96 -14.82
N LEU A 404 20.01 26.15 -15.30
CA LEU A 404 19.17 27.28 -14.91
C LEU A 404 18.39 26.96 -13.65
N ASP A 405 18.30 27.94 -12.77
CA ASP A 405 17.41 27.93 -11.63
C ASP A 405 16.00 28.38 -12.06
N ASN A 406 15.14 27.41 -12.30
CA ASN A 406 13.76 27.62 -12.74
C ASN A 406 12.76 27.64 -11.58
N ARG A 407 13.20 27.91 -10.35
CA ARG A 407 12.28 28.06 -9.21
C ARG A 407 11.26 29.16 -9.53
N PRO A 408 9.94 28.91 -9.42
CA PRO A 408 8.96 29.97 -9.53
C PRO A 408 9.26 30.98 -8.42
N VAL A 409 9.57 32.23 -8.80
CA VAL A 409 9.67 33.34 -7.86
C VAL A 409 8.32 33.43 -7.17
N LYS A 410 8.26 33.08 -5.88
CA LYS A 410 7.08 33.36 -5.06
C LYS A 410 6.95 34.89 -5.02
N VAL A 411 5.99 35.41 -5.78
CA VAL A 411 5.47 36.78 -5.62
C VAL A 411 4.61 36.83 -4.38
#